data_AF-A0A3Q3G7V0-F1
#
_entry.id   AF-A0A3Q3G7V0-F1
#
_cell.length_a   1.000
_cell.length_b   1.000
_cell.length_c   1.000
_cell.angle_alpha   90.00
_cell.angle_beta   90.00
_cell.angle_gamma   90.00
#
_symmetry.space_group_name_H-M   'P 1'
#
loop_
_entity.id
_entity.type
_entity.pdbx_description
1 polymer ?
#
loop_
_entity_poly.entity_id
_entity_poly.type
_entity_poly.pdbx_seq_one_letter_code
_entity_poly.pdbx_strand_id
1 'polypeptide(L)'
;LSCSASVMKSFPVLLLLLLLSPRTEGLKTRDQNSSHVTDVDLVVDVSSAVRRVDLRFLSVTIDASLASEEKFMYLLGSPKIRTLARALTPSFLRFGGTRQDFMVFTPQKSHEQGSGVTAGKLPPWLEERLKNEWTQQQVLLMKEDLRRKYRRVKFTGTSFALVANKMCYCAM
;
A
#
# COMPACT_ATOMS: atom_id res chain seq x y z
N LEU A 1 -22.14 27.63 -46.52
CA LEU A 1 -21.44 26.31 -46.56
C LEU A 1 -20.95 26.04 -45.15
N SER A 2 -21.81 25.52 -44.27
CA SER A 2 -22.07 24.09 -44.03
C SER A 2 -21.33 23.65 -42.77
N CYS A 3 -22.07 23.43 -41.67
CA CYS A 3 -22.29 22.09 -41.12
C CYS A 3 -23.02 22.20 -39.78
N SER A 4 -24.27 21.74 -39.79
CA SER A 4 -25.08 21.42 -38.63
C SER A 4 -24.81 19.97 -38.24
N ALA A 5 -24.62 19.68 -36.94
CA ALA A 5 -24.73 18.35 -36.34
C ALA A 5 -24.89 18.52 -34.81
N SER A 6 -26.13 18.65 -34.33
CA SER A 6 -26.94 17.53 -33.80
C SER A 6 -26.37 16.95 -32.49
N VAL A 7 -26.63 17.68 -31.41
CA VAL A 7 -26.63 17.19 -30.03
C VAL A 7 -27.88 16.35 -29.84
N MET A 8 -27.83 15.01 -30.00
CA MET A 8 -28.91 14.13 -29.49
C MET A 8 -28.62 12.63 -29.58
N LYS A 9 -27.66 12.04 -28.85
CA LYS A 9 -27.56 10.56 -28.74
C LYS A 9 -26.92 10.07 -27.43
N SER A 10 -27.59 10.22 -26.29
CA SER A 10 -27.24 9.42 -25.08
C SER A 10 -28.35 9.32 -24.03
N PHE A 11 -29.61 9.27 -24.46
CA PHE A 11 -30.73 8.98 -23.56
C PHE A 11 -30.98 7.49 -23.26
N PRO A 12 -30.73 6.51 -24.16
CA PRO A 12 -31.14 5.13 -23.90
C PRO A 12 -30.20 4.40 -22.92
N VAL A 13 -28.93 4.80 -22.82
CA VAL A 13 -27.95 4.18 -21.91
C VAL A 13 -28.20 4.58 -20.46
N LEU A 14 -28.60 5.83 -20.22
CA LEU A 14 -28.93 6.32 -18.88
C LEU A 14 -30.22 5.68 -18.35
N LEU A 15 -31.20 5.46 -19.24
CA LEU A 15 -32.44 4.75 -18.91
C LEU A 15 -32.19 3.26 -18.60
N LEU A 16 -31.26 2.63 -19.33
CA LEU A 16 -30.89 1.23 -19.10
C LEU A 16 -30.19 1.05 -17.73
N LEU A 17 -29.31 1.98 -17.33
CA LEU A 17 -28.67 1.97 -16.01
C LEU A 17 -29.66 2.15 -14.84
N LEU A 18 -30.73 2.93 -15.05
CA LEU A 18 -31.81 3.07 -14.06
C LEU A 18 -32.68 1.80 -13.95
N LEU A 19 -32.85 1.06 -15.05
CA LEU A 19 -33.61 -0.20 -15.07
C LEU A 19 -32.82 -1.41 -14.53
N LEU A 20 -31.49 -1.35 -14.53
CA LEU A 20 -30.59 -2.37 -13.97
C LEU A 20 -30.23 -2.14 -12.50
N SER A 21 -30.77 -1.09 -11.86
CA SER A 21 -30.68 -0.95 -10.41
C SER A 21 -31.47 -2.10 -9.77
N PRO A 22 -30.85 -2.97 -8.96
CA PRO A 22 -31.59 -4.02 -8.27
C PRO A 22 -32.62 -3.33 -7.36
N ARG A 23 -33.91 -3.48 -7.69
CA ARG A 23 -34.97 -3.29 -6.72
C ARG A 23 -34.69 -4.25 -5.58
N THR A 24 -34.17 -3.75 -4.48
CA THR A 24 -34.13 -4.47 -3.21
C THR A 24 -35.56 -4.49 -2.66
N GLU A 25 -36.42 -5.27 -3.30
CA GLU A 25 -37.59 -5.83 -2.64
C GLU A 25 -37.03 -6.76 -1.55
N GLY A 26 -37.05 -6.27 -0.30
CA GLY A 26 -36.60 -7.04 0.85
C GLY A 26 -37.43 -8.31 0.95
N LEU A 27 -36.85 -9.43 0.51
CA LEU A 27 -37.39 -10.75 0.69
C LEU A 27 -37.44 -11.05 2.19
N LYS A 28 -38.61 -10.86 2.82
CA LYS A 28 -38.86 -11.32 4.19
C LYS A 28 -38.93 -12.85 4.17
N THR A 29 -37.78 -13.50 4.27
CA THR A 29 -37.70 -14.88 4.74
C THR A 29 -38.04 -14.86 6.22
N ARG A 30 -39.29 -15.21 6.54
CA ARG A 30 -39.74 -15.49 7.91
C ARG A 30 -39.10 -16.81 8.33
N ASP A 31 -37.85 -16.75 8.78
CA ASP A 31 -37.29 -17.79 9.64
C ASP A 31 -37.69 -17.47 11.07
N GLN A 32 -38.61 -18.27 11.60
CA GLN A 32 -38.97 -18.27 13.01
C GLN A 32 -37.94 -19.08 13.78
N ASN A 33 -36.73 -18.53 13.94
CA ASN A 33 -35.86 -18.84 15.06
C ASN A 33 -34.59 -17.99 14.98
N SER A 34 -34.07 -17.65 16.17
CA SER A 34 -32.70 -17.19 16.41
C SER A 34 -32.46 -15.68 16.47
N SER A 35 -31.90 -15.31 17.62
CA SER A 35 -31.11 -14.11 17.93
C SER A 35 -31.80 -12.75 17.82
N HIS A 36 -31.78 -12.02 18.92
CA HIS A 36 -32.13 -10.60 19.05
C HIS A 36 -31.37 -9.77 18.00
N VAL A 37 -31.95 -9.58 16.81
CA VAL A 37 -31.42 -8.65 15.81
C VAL A 37 -31.90 -7.27 16.23
N THR A 38 -30.99 -6.47 16.78
CA THR A 38 -31.25 -5.06 17.07
C THR A 38 -31.39 -4.31 15.76
N ASP A 39 -32.58 -3.79 15.49
CA ASP A 39 -32.83 -2.89 14.38
C ASP A 39 -32.28 -1.50 14.75
N VAL A 40 -31.48 -0.90 13.86
CA VAL A 40 -30.84 0.41 14.09
C VAL A 40 -31.11 1.29 12.88
N ASP A 41 -31.78 2.41 13.11
CA ASP A 41 -32.05 3.40 12.07
C ASP A 41 -30.82 4.30 11.86
N LEU A 42 -30.41 4.47 10.60
CA LEU A 42 -29.25 5.27 10.20
C LEU A 42 -29.72 6.54 9.49
N VAL A 43 -29.66 7.67 10.18
CA VAL A 43 -29.91 8.98 9.58
C VAL A 43 -28.63 9.52 8.96
N VAL A 44 -28.62 9.72 7.64
CA VAL A 44 -27.46 10.22 6.89
C VAL A 44 -27.76 11.64 6.37
N ASP A 45 -26.98 12.62 6.82
CA ASP A 45 -27.02 14.00 6.30
C ASP A 45 -25.98 14.19 5.19
N VAL A 46 -26.44 14.60 4.01
CA VAL A 46 -25.61 14.84 2.80
C VAL A 46 -25.74 16.30 2.33
N SER A 47 -26.32 17.19 3.15
CA SER A 47 -26.53 18.61 2.80
C SER A 47 -25.23 19.38 2.59
N SER A 48 -24.15 18.97 3.26
CA SER A 48 -22.83 19.59 3.13
C SER A 48 -21.70 18.60 3.38
N ALA A 49 -20.55 18.85 2.78
CA ALA A 49 -19.34 18.08 3.07
C ALA A 49 -18.74 18.54 4.41
N VAL A 50 -18.73 17.66 5.42
CA VAL A 50 -18.15 17.97 6.74
C VAL A 50 -16.67 18.30 6.63
N ARG A 51 -15.91 17.51 5.85
CA ARG A 51 -14.49 17.74 5.58
C ARG A 51 -14.13 17.25 4.18
N ARG A 52 -13.14 17.91 3.58
CA ARG A 52 -12.46 17.42 2.37
C ARG A 52 -11.14 16.80 2.78
N VAL A 53 -10.86 15.60 2.27
CA VAL A 53 -9.60 14.88 2.49
C VAL A 53 -8.80 14.85 1.19
N ASP A 54 -7.47 14.77 1.30
CA ASP A 54 -6.58 14.60 0.13
C ASP A 54 -6.87 13.26 -0.55
N LEU A 55 -6.63 13.15 -1.85
CA LEU A 55 -6.77 11.87 -2.57
C LEU A 55 -5.88 10.78 -1.99
N ARG A 56 -4.75 11.16 -1.38
CA ARG A 56 -3.79 10.31 -0.68
C ARG A 56 -4.10 10.16 0.81
N PHE A 57 -5.33 10.44 1.23
CA PHE A 57 -5.74 10.34 2.63
C PHE A 57 -5.37 8.98 3.23
N LEU A 58 -5.58 7.91 2.46
CA LEU A 58 -5.06 6.59 2.80
C LEU A 58 -3.59 6.50 2.35
N SER A 59 -2.68 6.60 3.30
CA SER A 59 -1.24 6.52 3.09
C SER A 59 -0.61 5.44 3.96
N VAL A 60 0.58 4.96 3.57
CA VAL A 60 1.22 3.79 4.19
C VAL A 60 2.65 4.06 4.61
N THR A 61 3.16 3.23 5.51
CA THR A 61 4.51 3.35 6.06
C THR A 61 5.29 2.04 5.93
N ILE A 62 6.56 2.12 5.57
CA ILE A 62 7.54 1.04 5.71
C ILE A 62 8.44 1.40 6.89
N ASP A 63 8.49 0.52 7.89
CA ASP A 63 9.28 0.77 9.08
C ASP A 63 10.78 0.72 8.77
N ALA A 64 11.53 1.68 9.33
CA ALA A 64 12.97 1.82 9.19
C ALA A 64 13.74 0.57 9.67
N SER A 65 13.13 -0.25 10.52
CA SER A 65 13.62 -1.57 10.91
C SER A 65 13.88 -2.50 9.74
N LEU A 66 13.22 -2.33 8.59
CA LEU A 66 13.52 -3.12 7.40
C LEU A 66 14.97 -2.91 6.92
N ALA A 67 15.52 -1.72 7.13
CA ALA A 67 16.91 -1.42 6.81
C ALA A 67 17.90 -1.91 7.87
N SER A 68 17.47 -2.53 8.98
CA SER A 68 18.37 -3.03 10.03
C SER A 68 19.47 -3.94 9.48
N GLU A 69 19.13 -4.71 8.45
CA GLU A 69 20.11 -5.31 7.54
C GLU A 69 19.72 -4.99 6.10
N GLU A 70 20.68 -4.50 5.32
CA GLU A 70 20.48 -4.04 3.95
C GLU A 70 19.85 -5.11 3.03
N LYS A 71 20.14 -6.40 3.26
CA LYS A 71 19.62 -7.51 2.46
C LYS A 71 18.08 -7.59 2.47
N PHE A 72 17.41 -7.12 3.54
CA PHE A 72 15.94 -7.18 3.61
C PHE A 72 15.28 -6.11 2.74
N MET A 73 16.00 -5.04 2.38
CA MET A 73 15.51 -4.03 1.46
C MET A 73 15.18 -4.60 0.08
N TYR A 74 15.81 -5.72 -0.32
CA TYR A 74 15.46 -6.40 -1.56
C TYR A 74 14.03 -6.95 -1.57
N LEU A 75 13.41 -7.25 -0.42
CA LEU A 75 11.99 -7.69 -0.36
C LEU A 75 11.04 -6.66 -1.00
N LEU A 76 11.41 -5.37 -0.97
CA LEU A 76 10.66 -4.30 -1.63
C LEU A 76 10.60 -4.44 -3.16
N GLY A 77 11.52 -5.23 -3.74
CA GLY A 77 11.53 -5.57 -5.16
C GLY A 77 10.53 -6.66 -5.56
N SER A 78 9.85 -7.32 -4.62
CA SER A 78 8.88 -8.39 -4.92
C SER A 78 7.71 -7.87 -5.76
N PRO A 79 7.33 -8.54 -6.87
CA PRO A 79 6.16 -8.16 -7.66
C PRO A 79 4.88 -8.10 -6.82
N LYS A 80 4.73 -8.97 -5.83
CA LYS A 80 3.55 -8.98 -4.95
C LYS A 80 3.44 -7.66 -4.18
N ILE A 81 4.53 -7.20 -3.57
CA ILE A 81 4.51 -5.95 -2.81
C ILE A 81 4.30 -4.76 -3.74
N ARG A 82 4.92 -4.76 -4.93
CA ARG A 82 4.71 -3.70 -5.93
C ARG A 82 3.26 -3.62 -6.41
N THR A 83 2.61 -4.76 -6.66
CA THR A 83 1.19 -4.81 -7.05
C THR A 83 0.29 -4.28 -5.92
N LEU A 84 0.58 -4.67 -4.67
CA LEU A 84 -0.16 -4.16 -3.51
C LEU A 84 0.04 -2.65 -3.31
N ALA A 85 1.26 -2.14 -3.48
CA ALA A 85 1.54 -0.71 -3.42
C ALA A 85 0.77 0.08 -4.50
N ARG A 86 0.71 -0.45 -5.72
CA ARG A 86 -0.08 0.15 -6.83
C ARG A 86 -1.58 0.17 -6.58
N ALA A 87 -2.11 -0.82 -5.87
CA ALA A 87 -3.52 -0.85 -5.50
C ALA A 87 -3.89 0.26 -4.51
N LEU A 88 -2.89 0.87 -3.85
CA LEU A 88 -3.05 1.98 -2.93
C LEU A 88 -2.79 3.34 -3.60
N THR A 89 -2.51 3.39 -4.90
CA THR A 89 -2.34 4.67 -5.61
C THR A 89 -3.70 5.38 -5.75
N PRO A 90 -3.79 6.69 -5.46
CA PRO A 90 -2.71 7.56 -5.00
C PRO A 90 -2.49 7.47 -3.48
N SER A 91 -1.24 7.29 -3.03
CA SER A 91 -0.90 7.33 -1.61
C SER A 91 0.50 7.90 -1.35
N PHE A 92 0.72 8.41 -0.14
CA PHE A 92 2.08 8.63 0.34
C PHE A 92 2.66 7.33 0.87
N LEU A 93 3.96 7.16 0.64
CA LEU A 93 4.78 6.13 1.25
C LEU A 93 5.81 6.78 2.17
N ARG A 94 5.67 6.58 3.48
CA ARG A 94 6.69 7.02 4.46
C ARG A 94 7.64 5.88 4.76
N PHE A 95 8.94 6.14 4.65
CA PHE A 95 9.97 5.26 5.23
C PHE A 95 10.45 5.87 6.54
N GLY A 96 10.21 5.22 7.68
CA GLY A 96 10.50 5.82 8.99
C GLY A 96 10.09 4.96 10.17
N GLY A 97 9.97 5.53 11.36
CA GLY A 97 9.70 4.78 12.61
C GLY A 97 10.83 4.95 13.61
N THR A 98 10.78 4.26 14.75
CA THR A 98 11.74 4.47 15.86
C THR A 98 13.20 4.30 15.45
N ARG A 99 13.47 3.37 14.53
CA ARG A 99 14.84 3.08 14.08
C ARG A 99 15.40 4.13 13.13
N GLN A 100 14.56 5.03 12.59
CA GLN A 100 14.98 6.13 11.71
C GLN A 100 16.06 6.99 12.37
N ASP A 101 15.95 7.26 13.68
CA ASP A 101 16.89 8.10 14.44
C ASP A 101 18.28 7.45 14.61
N PHE A 102 18.39 6.15 14.35
CA PHE A 102 19.63 5.38 14.48
C PHE A 102 20.25 5.02 13.12
N MET A 103 19.66 5.49 12.02
CA MET A 103 20.18 5.28 10.68
C MET A 103 21.26 6.32 10.35
N VAL A 104 22.40 5.84 9.85
CA VAL A 104 23.49 6.68 9.39
C VAL A 104 23.68 6.46 7.90
N PHE A 105 23.43 7.50 7.10
CA PHE A 105 23.69 7.44 5.68
C PHE A 105 25.20 7.27 5.43
N THR A 106 25.55 6.19 4.75
CA THR A 106 26.93 5.89 4.36
C THR A 106 26.99 5.85 2.84
N PRO A 107 27.42 6.96 2.20
CA PRO A 107 27.58 6.97 0.74
C PRO A 107 28.67 5.97 0.36
N GLN A 108 28.34 4.98 -0.46
CA GLN A 108 29.36 4.09 -0.99
C GLN A 108 30.16 4.84 -2.06
N LYS A 109 31.49 4.90 -1.91
CA LYS A 109 32.39 5.32 -2.99
C LYS A 109 32.32 4.24 -4.07
N SER A 110 32.00 4.65 -5.29
CA SER A 110 31.89 3.83 -6.50
C SER A 110 32.80 2.58 -6.54
N HIS A 111 32.20 1.39 -6.50
CA HIS A 111 32.42 0.26 -7.42
C HIS A 111 31.69 -0.97 -6.85
N GLU A 112 30.58 -1.34 -7.49
CA GLU A 112 30.42 -2.66 -8.10
C GLU A 112 29.04 -2.73 -8.75
N GLN A 113 29.07 -2.55 -10.07
CA GLN A 113 28.17 -3.19 -11.02
C GLN A 113 28.27 -4.72 -10.81
N GLY A 114 27.71 -5.24 -9.71
CA GLY A 114 28.06 -6.58 -9.23
C GLY A 114 26.99 -7.30 -8.41
N SER A 115 25.78 -6.76 -8.29
CA SER A 115 24.63 -7.56 -7.88
C SER A 115 23.62 -7.52 -9.01
N GLY A 116 23.54 -8.61 -9.77
CA GLY A 116 22.61 -8.85 -10.87
C GLY A 116 21.13 -8.87 -10.47
N VAL A 117 20.74 -8.09 -9.46
CA VAL A 117 19.35 -7.71 -9.19
C VAL A 117 19.08 -6.38 -9.90
N THR A 118 19.41 -6.33 -11.19
CA THR A 118 18.96 -5.28 -12.11
C THR A 118 17.45 -5.36 -12.18
N ALA A 119 16.75 -4.23 -11.96
CA ALA A 119 15.38 -3.89 -12.40
C ALA A 119 14.29 -5.00 -12.45
N GLY A 120 14.46 -6.11 -11.74
CA GLY A 120 13.77 -7.37 -12.00
C GLY A 120 13.28 -8.05 -10.72
N LYS A 121 12.43 -9.06 -10.93
CA LYS A 121 11.82 -9.90 -9.91
C LYS A 121 12.92 -10.61 -9.11
N LEU A 122 12.84 -10.59 -7.78
CA LEU A 122 13.74 -11.40 -6.96
C LEU A 122 13.62 -12.88 -7.35
N PRO A 123 14.72 -13.62 -7.44
CA PRO A 123 14.67 -15.07 -7.57
C PRO A 123 13.82 -15.68 -6.44
N PRO A 124 12.90 -16.63 -6.72
CA PRO A 124 12.00 -17.16 -5.70
C PRO A 124 12.73 -17.74 -4.48
N TRP A 125 13.82 -18.48 -4.70
CA TRP A 125 14.65 -19.05 -3.63
C TRP A 125 15.25 -17.96 -2.72
N LEU A 126 15.63 -16.81 -3.29
CA LEU A 126 16.17 -15.69 -2.54
C LEU A 126 15.07 -14.97 -1.75
N GLU A 127 13.89 -14.80 -2.36
CA GLU A 127 12.74 -14.21 -1.69
C GLU A 127 12.28 -15.06 -0.49
N GLU A 128 12.20 -16.38 -0.64
CA GLU A 128 11.85 -17.31 0.44
C GLU A 128 12.89 -17.28 1.56
N ARG A 129 14.18 -17.34 1.21
CA ARG A 129 15.26 -17.24 2.19
C ARG A 129 15.19 -15.92 2.96
N LEU A 130 15.02 -14.79 2.28
CA LEU A 130 14.92 -13.48 2.92
C LEU A 130 13.69 -13.38 3.82
N LYS A 131 12.55 -13.98 3.46
CA LYS A 131 11.35 -14.03 4.33
C LYS A 131 11.58 -14.84 5.60
N ASN A 132 12.25 -15.99 5.48
CA ASN A 132 12.57 -16.84 6.63
C ASN A 132 13.56 -16.12 7.57
N GLU A 133 14.63 -15.54 7.02
CA GLU A 133 15.59 -14.75 7.79
C GLU A 133 14.94 -13.50 8.39
N TRP A 134 14.01 -12.85 7.68
CA TRP A 134 13.28 -11.68 8.19
C TRP A 134 12.42 -12.04 9.40
N THR A 135 11.78 -13.20 9.39
CA THR A 135 10.97 -13.68 10.52
C THR A 135 11.84 -13.85 11.78
N GLN A 136 13.06 -14.36 11.62
CA GLN A 136 14.03 -14.44 12.71
C GLN A 136 14.49 -13.05 13.15
N GLN A 137 14.72 -12.14 12.21
CA GLN A 137 15.10 -10.76 12.49
C GLN A 137 14.04 -10.02 13.30
N GLN A 138 12.75 -10.24 13.03
CA GLN A 138 11.65 -9.63 13.79
C GLN A 138 11.72 -9.96 15.28
N VAL A 139 12.15 -11.17 15.66
CA VAL A 139 12.33 -11.55 17.07
C VAL A 139 13.47 -10.76 17.72
N LEU A 140 14.55 -10.50 16.98
CA LEU A 140 15.66 -9.68 17.46
C LEU A 140 15.24 -8.23 17.63
N LEU A 141 14.53 -7.68 16.64
CA LEU A 141 14.00 -6.32 16.69
C LEU A 141 13.04 -6.13 17.88
N MET A 142 12.16 -7.10 18.12
CA MET A 142 11.26 -7.08 19.28
C MET A 142 12.01 -7.07 20.61
N LYS A 143 13.11 -7.83 20.74
CA LYS A 143 13.97 -7.80 21.93
C LYS A 143 14.69 -6.46 22.11
N GLU A 144 15.09 -5.82 21.01
CA GLU A 144 15.70 -4.48 21.04
C GLU A 144 14.69 -3.42 21.47
N ASP A 145 13.45 -3.50 20.99
CA ASP A 145 12.35 -2.60 21.35
C ASP A 145 12.00 -2.71 22.84
N LEU A 146 11.90 -3.93 23.38
CA LEU A 146 11.68 -4.17 24.81
C LEU A 146 12.81 -3.59 25.68
N ARG A 147 14.05 -3.63 25.18
CA ARG A 147 15.22 -3.12 25.89
C ARG A 147 15.44 -1.62 25.68
N ARG A 148 14.74 -0.99 24.73
CA ARG A 148 15.00 0.37 24.23
C ARG A 148 16.47 0.62 23.88
N LYS A 149 17.16 -0.41 23.41
CA LYS A 149 18.59 -0.36 23.05
C LYS A 149 18.72 -0.62 21.55
N TYR A 150 18.76 0.46 20.80
CA TYR A 150 18.83 0.44 19.34
C TYR A 150 20.27 0.49 18.85
N ARG A 151 20.58 -0.35 17.87
CA ARG A 151 21.89 -0.33 17.20
C ARG A 151 21.89 0.73 16.10
N ARG A 152 23.04 1.36 15.88
CA ARG A 152 23.24 2.20 14.71
C ARG A 152 23.33 1.33 13.46
N VAL A 153 22.56 1.69 12.45
CA VAL A 153 22.44 0.96 11.20
C VAL A 153 22.96 1.83 10.06
N LYS A 154 23.76 1.23 9.17
CA LYS A 154 24.22 1.93 7.97
C LYS A 154 23.14 1.87 6.90
N PHE A 155 22.85 3.01 6.30
CA PHE A 155 21.93 3.14 5.18
C PHE A 155 22.69 3.58 3.94
N THR A 156 22.66 2.78 2.88
CA THR A 156 23.47 2.99 1.67
C THR A 156 22.66 3.65 0.56
N GLY A 157 23.36 4.11 -0.50
CA GLY A 157 22.72 4.57 -1.73
C GLY A 157 21.85 3.50 -2.41
N THR A 158 22.23 2.22 -2.32
CA THR A 158 21.45 1.09 -2.86
C THR A 158 20.13 0.93 -2.10
N SER A 159 20.16 0.99 -0.77
CA SER A 159 18.96 0.93 0.07
C SER A 159 18.01 2.10 -0.25
N PHE A 160 18.56 3.30 -0.41
CA PHE A 160 17.79 4.48 -0.83
C PHE A 160 17.14 4.29 -2.21
N ALA A 161 17.90 3.80 -3.19
CA ALA A 161 17.40 3.55 -4.53
C ALA A 161 16.27 2.51 -4.54
N LEU A 162 16.30 1.48 -3.69
CA LEU A 162 15.22 0.50 -3.59
C LEU A 162 13.91 1.14 -3.07
N VAL A 163 13.98 2.01 -2.07
CA VAL A 163 12.80 2.74 -1.56
C VAL A 163 12.28 3.73 -2.59
N ALA A 164 13.15 4.60 -3.09
CA ALA A 164 12.78 5.68 -4.00
C ALA A 164 12.30 5.15 -5.35
N ASN A 165 13.06 4.25 -5.98
CA ASN A 165 12.80 3.85 -7.37
C ASN A 165 11.80 2.70 -7.50
N LYS A 166 11.74 1.76 -6.53
CA LYS A 166 10.82 0.62 -6.66
C LYS A 166 9.47 0.86 -5.99
N MET A 167 9.45 1.54 -4.84
CA MET A 167 8.21 1.70 -4.08
C MET A 167 7.53 3.04 -4.29
N CYS A 168 8.27 4.14 -4.33
CA CYS A 168 7.67 5.46 -4.52
C CYS A 168 6.95 5.55 -5.88
N TYR A 169 7.57 5.06 -6.96
CA TYR A 169 6.95 4.97 -8.29
C TYR A 169 5.78 3.99 -8.39
N CYS A 170 5.61 3.09 -7.42
CA CYS A 170 4.44 2.21 -7.39
C CYS A 170 3.27 2.82 -6.61
N ALA A 171 3.51 3.81 -5.75
CA ALA A 171 2.49 4.45 -4.91
C ALA A 171 2.03 5.83 -5.45
N MET A 172 2.83 6.43 -6.35
CA MET A 172 2.46 7.60 -7.17
C MET A 172 1.61 7.21 -8.37
#